data_AF-A0A816FQA0-F1
#
_entry.id   AF-A0A816FQA0-F1
#
_cell.length_a   1.000
_cell.length_b   1.000
_cell.length_c   1.000
_cell.angle_alpha   90.00
_cell.angle_beta   90.00
_cell.angle_gamma   90.00
#
_symmetry.space_group_name_H-M   'P 1'
#
loop_
_entity.id
_entity.type
_entity.pdbx_description
1 polymer ?
#
loop_
_entity_poly.entity_id
_entity_poly.type
_entity_poly.pdbx_seq_one_letter_code
_entity_poly.pdbx_strand_id
1 'polypeptide(L)'
;DIENISILKDASASAIYGSRGANGVVLITTRKGRKGQGIQFSENTSLSTAASRYDILNGPDFLKAVAGTGADANAINKGANTNWQDQIFRKAVSQNVNLGFGGAKDGFNYRASFGYDDQNGIIKKSGIKRVTGHVNASQSLFKDVVKLDLSLAGSNVKNQYAPVTNDAGFQGSLIGATIGLNPTYPIKNAD
;
A
#
# COMPACT_ATOMS: atom_id res chain seq x y z
N ASP A 1 -13.90 6.51 4.17
CA ASP A 1 -15.29 6.95 4.43
C ASP A 1 -16.19 5.78 4.85
N ILE A 2 -15.82 5.07 5.91
CA ILE A 2 -16.52 3.86 6.37
C ILE A 2 -17.17 4.14 7.71
N GLU A 3 -18.45 3.78 7.86
CA GLU A 3 -19.19 3.84 9.11
C GLU A 3 -19.01 2.55 9.90
N ASN A 4 -19.29 1.40 9.27
CA ASN A 4 -19.08 0.10 9.86
C ASN A 4 -18.71 -0.97 8.81
N ILE A 5 -18.12 -2.05 9.32
CA ILE A 5 -17.83 -3.27 8.57
C ILE A 5 -18.48 -4.42 9.32
N SER A 6 -19.39 -5.13 8.68
CA SER A 6 -20.06 -6.32 9.23
C SER A 6 -19.56 -7.56 8.49
N ILE A 7 -19.13 -8.57 9.24
CA ILE A 7 -18.61 -9.82 8.69
C ILE A 7 -19.61 -10.93 8.97
N LEU A 8 -20.25 -11.45 7.93
CA LEU A 8 -21.19 -12.56 8.01
C LEU A 8 -20.46 -13.85 7.71
N LYS A 9 -20.24 -14.65 8.76
CA LYS A 9 -19.49 -15.92 8.70
C LYS A 9 -20.41 -17.13 8.63
N ASP A 10 -21.62 -17.01 9.17
CA ASP A 10 -22.57 -18.11 9.25
C ASP A 10 -23.38 -18.24 7.96
N ALA A 11 -23.65 -19.49 7.58
CA ALA A 11 -24.35 -19.82 6.33
C ALA A 11 -25.76 -19.20 6.25
N SER A 12 -26.47 -19.08 7.38
CA SER A 12 -27.80 -18.46 7.42
C SER A 12 -27.75 -16.95 7.18
N ALA A 13 -26.71 -16.27 7.69
CA ALA A 13 -26.54 -14.84 7.53
C ALA A 13 -26.05 -14.47 6.11
N SER A 14 -25.21 -15.31 5.50
CA SER A 14 -24.72 -15.10 4.14
C SER A 14 -25.67 -15.59 3.04
N ALA A 15 -26.62 -16.48 3.35
CA ALA A 15 -27.57 -17.05 2.38
C ALA A 15 -28.39 -16.01 1.60
N ILE A 16 -28.69 -14.86 2.22
CA ILE A 16 -29.43 -13.76 1.57
C ILE A 16 -28.64 -13.16 0.39
N TYR A 17 -27.31 -13.30 0.39
CA TYR A 17 -26.42 -12.81 -0.66
C TYR A 17 -26.11 -13.87 -1.73
N GLY A 18 -26.79 -15.02 -1.69
CA GLY A 18 -26.75 -16.06 -2.71
C GLY A 18 -25.52 -16.96 -2.66
N SER A 19 -25.35 -17.79 -3.70
CA SER A 19 -24.34 -18.84 -3.75
C SER A 19 -22.89 -18.33 -3.66
N ARG A 20 -22.64 -17.09 -4.10
CA ARG A 20 -21.32 -16.44 -3.97
C ARG A 20 -21.00 -15.98 -2.54
N GLY A 21 -21.98 -15.96 -1.64
CA GLY A 21 -21.80 -15.74 -0.20
C GLY A 21 -21.37 -16.97 0.59
N ALA A 22 -21.13 -18.12 -0.07
CA ALA A 22 -20.73 -19.36 0.60
C ALA A 22 -19.41 -19.25 1.38
N ASN A 23 -18.50 -18.37 0.96
CA ASN A 23 -17.24 -18.08 1.65
C ASN A 23 -17.38 -16.98 2.74
N GLY A 24 -18.61 -16.56 3.05
CA GLY A 24 -18.91 -15.43 3.91
C GLY A 24 -19.07 -14.11 3.14
N VAL A 25 -19.59 -13.09 3.82
CA VAL A 25 -19.85 -11.77 3.24
C VAL A 25 -19.26 -10.68 4.13
N VAL A 26 -18.55 -9.73 3.51
CA VAL A 26 -18.08 -8.51 4.18
C VAL A 26 -18.95 -7.35 3.69
N LEU A 27 -19.85 -6.88 4.55
CA LEU A 27 -20.72 -5.74 4.28
C LEU A 27 -20.04 -4.47 4.79
N ILE A 28 -19.78 -3.53 3.88
CA ILE A 28 -19.18 -2.23 4.19
C ILE A 28 -20.26 -1.17 4.05
N THR A 29 -20.57 -0.45 5.13
CA THR A 29 -21.47 0.71 5.07
C THR A 29 -20.64 1.98 5.09
N THR A 30 -20.89 2.87 4.13
CA THR A 30 -20.25 4.17 4.06
C THR A 30 -20.94 5.18 4.97
N ARG A 31 -20.23 6.26 5.34
CA ARG A 31 -20.80 7.28 6.23
C ARG A 31 -21.85 8.11 5.50
N LYS A 32 -22.94 8.41 6.21
CA LYS A 32 -23.98 9.36 5.79
C LYS A 32 -23.86 10.68 6.55
N GLY A 33 -24.50 11.73 6.04
CA GLY A 33 -24.57 13.03 6.70
C GLY A 33 -25.38 12.96 7.99
N ARG A 34 -24.96 13.72 9.01
CA ARG A 34 -25.65 13.84 10.30
C ARG A 34 -25.90 15.30 10.64
N LYS A 35 -26.92 15.55 11.46
CA LYS A 35 -27.21 16.91 11.95
C LYS A 35 -26.05 17.39 12.81
N GLY A 36 -25.60 18.63 12.58
CA GLY A 36 -24.44 19.19 13.27
C GLY A 36 -23.09 18.61 12.83
N GLN A 37 -23.06 17.75 11.81
CA GLN A 37 -21.80 17.35 11.18
C GLN A 37 -21.22 18.56 10.44
N GLY A 38 -19.94 18.82 10.66
CA GLY A 38 -19.21 19.94 10.05
C GLY A 38 -18.21 19.46 9.00
N ILE A 39 -17.09 20.16 8.89
CA ILE A 39 -15.92 19.70 8.15
C ILE A 39 -15.12 18.73 9.04
N GLN A 40 -14.67 17.62 8.48
CA GLN A 40 -13.72 16.69 9.11
C GLN A 40 -12.45 16.70 8.28
N PHE A 41 -11.32 16.91 8.94
CA PHE A 41 -10.01 16.82 8.33
C PHE A 41 -9.17 15.84 9.14
N SER A 42 -8.48 14.93 8.45
CA SER A 42 -7.46 14.09 9.07
C SER A 42 -6.25 14.00 8.16
N GLU A 43 -5.08 14.12 8.78
CA GLU A 43 -3.79 13.98 8.11
C GLU A 43 -2.93 13.04 8.95
N ASN A 44 -2.28 12.08 8.28
CA ASN A 44 -1.35 11.15 8.89
C ASN A 44 -0.07 11.15 8.06
N THR A 45 1.06 11.35 8.73
CA THR A 45 2.39 11.15 8.14
C THR A 45 3.05 9.95 8.82
N SER A 46 3.64 9.04 8.05
CA SER A 46 4.33 7.86 8.58
C SER A 46 5.73 7.71 8.01
N LEU A 47 6.63 7.15 8.82
CA LEU A 47 7.97 6.78 8.43
C LEU A 47 8.09 5.26 8.50
N SER A 48 8.53 4.63 7.41
CA SER A 48 8.73 3.19 7.32
C SER A 48 10.18 2.86 6.99
N THR A 49 10.71 1.83 7.64
CA THR A 49 12.08 1.32 7.43
C THR A 49 12.05 -0.21 7.35
N ALA A 50 13.05 -0.81 6.70
CA ALA A 50 13.22 -2.26 6.75
C ALA A 50 13.42 -2.72 8.20
N ALA A 51 12.61 -3.66 8.67
CA ALA A 51 12.66 -4.16 10.04
C ALA A 51 13.90 -5.02 10.32
N SER A 52 14.33 -5.77 9.31
CA SER A 52 15.54 -6.60 9.36
C SER A 52 16.23 -6.58 8.00
N ARG A 53 17.54 -6.79 8.03
CA ARG A 53 18.44 -6.89 6.87
C ARG A 53 19.22 -8.19 7.02
N TYR A 54 19.62 -8.78 5.89
CA TYR A 54 20.48 -9.95 5.92
C TYR A 54 21.88 -9.55 6.34
N ASP A 55 22.50 -10.35 7.21
CA ASP A 55 23.93 -10.25 7.47
C ASP A 55 24.68 -10.93 6.32
N ILE A 56 25.32 -10.13 5.46
CA ILE A 56 26.00 -10.58 4.25
C ILE A 56 27.44 -10.09 4.25
N LEU A 57 28.32 -10.86 3.61
CA LEU A 57 29.73 -10.52 3.51
C LEU A 57 29.92 -9.16 2.81
N ASN A 58 30.79 -8.33 3.39
CA ASN A 58 31.30 -7.13 2.74
C ASN A 58 32.34 -7.52 1.66
N GLY A 59 32.79 -6.56 0.84
CA GLY A 59 33.77 -6.78 -0.24
C GLY A 59 35.02 -7.56 0.19
N PRO A 60 35.78 -7.08 1.19
CA PRO A 60 36.96 -7.79 1.69
C PRO A 60 36.70 -9.22 2.18
N ASP A 61 35.64 -9.43 2.96
CA ASP A 61 35.34 -10.75 3.52
C ASP A 61 34.81 -11.71 2.46
N PHE A 62 34.09 -11.20 1.45
CA PHE A 62 33.71 -11.96 0.26
C PHE A 62 34.93 -12.44 -0.53
N LEU A 63 35.93 -11.58 -0.76
CA LEU A 63 37.17 -11.95 -1.45
C LEU A 63 37.99 -12.98 -0.66
N LYS A 64 38.06 -12.84 0.68
CA LYS A 64 38.69 -13.86 1.55
C LYS A 64 37.98 -15.20 1.45
N ALA A 65 36.64 -15.20 1.45
CA ALA A 65 35.86 -16.43 1.32
C ALA A 65 36.11 -17.12 -0.03
N VAL A 66 36.21 -16.35 -1.13
CA VAL A 66 36.54 -16.86 -2.47
C VAL A 66 37.97 -17.43 -2.51
N ALA A 67 38.96 -16.73 -1.96
CA ALA A 67 40.32 -17.27 -1.87
C ALA A 67 40.36 -18.58 -1.04
N GLY A 68 39.52 -18.66 0.00
CA GLY A 68 39.37 -19.86 0.83
C GLY A 68 38.79 -21.07 0.11
N THR A 69 38.11 -20.90 -1.04
CA THR A 69 37.67 -22.03 -1.88
C THR A 69 38.74 -22.51 -2.87
N GLY A 70 39.90 -21.84 -2.93
CA GLY A 70 40.97 -22.09 -3.90
C GLY A 70 40.79 -21.34 -5.23
N ALA A 71 39.77 -20.48 -5.36
CA ALA A 71 39.56 -19.66 -6.54
C ALA A 71 40.38 -18.35 -6.51
N ASP A 72 40.66 -17.77 -7.69
CA ASP A 72 41.35 -16.48 -7.79
C ASP A 72 40.42 -15.31 -7.45
N ALA A 73 40.59 -14.76 -6.25
CA ALA A 73 39.84 -13.60 -5.79
C ALA A 73 40.11 -12.33 -6.63
N ASN A 74 41.29 -12.20 -7.25
CA ASN A 74 41.61 -11.02 -8.06
C ASN A 74 40.80 -10.99 -9.37
N ALA A 75 40.51 -12.15 -9.95
CA ALA A 75 39.72 -12.25 -11.18
C ALA A 75 38.29 -11.69 -11.03
N ILE A 76 37.71 -11.74 -9.82
CA ILE A 76 36.35 -11.28 -9.52
C ILE A 76 36.31 -9.94 -8.77
N ASN A 77 37.46 -9.41 -8.37
CA ASN A 77 37.55 -8.15 -7.64
C ASN A 77 37.34 -6.97 -8.59
N LYS A 78 36.29 -6.18 -8.35
CA LYS A 78 36.00 -4.95 -9.10
C LYS A 78 36.30 -3.66 -8.31
N GLY A 79 37.00 -3.79 -7.19
CA GLY A 79 37.61 -2.67 -6.45
C GLY A 79 36.67 -1.88 -5.53
N ALA A 80 35.37 -2.17 -5.49
CA ALA A 80 34.41 -1.51 -4.62
C ALA A 80 34.07 -2.32 -3.35
N ASN A 81 33.25 -1.73 -2.48
CA ASN A 81 32.67 -2.39 -1.31
C ASN A 81 31.20 -1.93 -1.15
N THR A 82 30.36 -2.44 -2.04
CA THR A 82 28.96 -2.04 -2.19
C THR A 82 28.05 -2.92 -1.33
N ASN A 83 27.33 -2.30 -0.38
CA ASN A 83 26.18 -2.94 0.26
C ASN A 83 24.94 -2.80 -0.63
N TRP A 84 24.58 -3.86 -1.33
CA TRP A 84 23.43 -3.87 -2.24
C TRP A 84 22.09 -3.64 -1.51
N GLN A 85 21.97 -4.03 -0.24
CA GLN A 85 20.74 -3.80 0.54
C GLN A 85 20.50 -2.29 0.75
N ASP A 86 21.55 -1.48 0.90
CA ASP A 86 21.43 0.00 0.96
C ASP A 86 21.07 0.61 -0.40
N GLN A 87 21.35 -0.09 -1.48
CA GLN A 87 21.01 0.37 -2.82
C GLN A 87 19.56 0.14 -3.16
N ILE A 88 18.90 -0.87 -2.57
CA ILE A 88 17.50 -1.16 -2.83
C ILE A 88 16.55 -0.60 -1.77
N PHE A 89 16.96 -0.54 -0.51
CA PHE A 89 16.10 -0.05 0.57
C PHE A 89 16.20 1.47 0.74
N ARG A 90 15.12 2.06 1.24
CA ARG A 90 15.03 3.47 1.65
C ARG A 90 14.21 3.60 2.93
N LYS A 91 14.44 4.69 3.66
CA LYS A 91 13.44 5.21 4.60
C LYS A 91 12.31 5.80 3.76
N ALA A 92 11.09 5.33 3.97
CA ALA A 92 9.93 5.73 3.19
C ALA A 92 9.02 6.63 4.02
N VAL A 93 8.81 7.86 3.55
CA VAL A 93 7.83 8.78 4.15
C VAL A 93 6.53 8.64 3.36
N SER A 94 5.43 8.43 4.06
CA SER A 94 4.09 8.33 3.46
C SER A 94 3.15 9.34 4.09
N GLN A 95 2.18 9.81 3.31
CA GLN A 95 1.19 10.79 3.74
C GLN A 95 -0.20 10.34 3.34
N ASN A 96 -1.15 10.50 4.25
CA ASN A 96 -2.55 10.22 4.02
C ASN A 96 -3.39 11.38 4.52
N VAL A 97 -4.14 12.00 3.61
CA VAL A 97 -4.99 13.16 3.88
C VAL A 97 -6.43 12.77 3.54
N ASN A 98 -7.36 13.03 4.46
CA ASN A 98 -8.78 12.87 4.20
C ASN A 98 -9.51 14.14 4.59
N LEU A 99 -10.38 14.60 3.70
CA LEU A 99 -11.31 15.67 3.93
C LEU A 99 -12.72 15.12 3.81
N GLY A 100 -13.57 15.46 4.76
CA GLY A 100 -14.98 15.10 4.77
C GLY A 100 -15.83 16.32 5.07
N PHE A 101 -16.97 16.41 4.41
CA PHE A 101 -17.96 17.43 4.65
C PHE A 101 -19.33 16.80 4.58
N GLY A 102 -20.21 17.10 5.53
CA GLY A 102 -21.56 16.55 5.50
C GLY A 102 -22.46 17.27 6.47
N GLY A 103 -23.76 17.03 6.31
CA GLY A 103 -24.78 17.64 7.15
C GLY A 103 -26.12 16.95 6.99
N ALA A 104 -27.08 17.34 7.83
CA ALA A 104 -28.47 16.92 7.70
C ALA A 104 -29.42 18.02 8.16
N LYS A 105 -30.49 18.23 7.38
CA LYS A 105 -31.57 19.17 7.67
C LYS A 105 -32.86 18.71 6.97
N ASP A 106 -33.99 18.79 7.67
CA ASP A 106 -35.35 18.59 7.13
C ASP A 106 -35.51 17.29 6.29
N GLY A 107 -35.05 16.16 6.82
CA GLY A 107 -35.13 14.86 6.14
C GLY A 107 -34.12 14.66 5.01
N PHE A 108 -33.33 15.68 4.66
CA PHE A 108 -32.19 15.57 3.76
C PHE A 108 -30.90 15.36 4.56
N ASN A 109 -30.05 14.45 4.11
CA ASN A 109 -28.67 14.33 4.58
C ASN A 109 -27.71 14.11 3.42
N TYR A 110 -26.48 14.59 3.59
CA TYR A 110 -25.44 14.46 2.58
C TYR A 110 -24.06 14.32 3.21
N ARG A 111 -23.16 13.65 2.50
CA ARG A 111 -21.75 13.48 2.85
C ARG A 111 -20.93 13.52 1.57
N ALA A 112 -19.95 14.39 1.50
CA ALA A 112 -18.87 14.34 0.53
C ALA A 112 -17.57 14.00 1.26
N SER A 113 -16.72 13.21 0.64
CA SER A 113 -15.37 12.96 1.12
C SER A 113 -14.38 12.89 -0.02
N PHE A 114 -13.16 13.33 0.28
CA PHE A 114 -12.01 13.30 -0.61
C PHE A 114 -10.82 12.72 0.16
N GLY A 115 -10.09 11.81 -0.47
CA GLY A 115 -8.90 11.20 0.10
C GLY A 115 -7.72 11.31 -0.84
N TYR A 116 -6.55 11.65 -0.30
CA TYR A 116 -5.26 11.56 -0.96
C TYR A 116 -4.34 10.65 -0.15
N ASP A 117 -3.77 9.66 -0.80
CA ASP A 117 -2.90 8.64 -0.22
C ASP A 117 -1.63 8.59 -1.07
N ASP A 118 -0.48 8.93 -0.46
CA ASP A 118 0.84 8.76 -1.06
C ASP A 118 1.67 7.88 -0.13
N GLN A 119 1.65 6.58 -0.42
CA GLN A 119 2.33 5.57 0.37
C GLN A 119 3.57 5.07 -0.37
N ASN A 120 4.74 5.47 0.14
CA ASN A 120 6.03 5.02 -0.38
C ASN A 120 6.41 3.66 0.21
N GLY A 121 6.87 2.74 -0.64
CA GLY A 121 7.45 1.48 -0.21
C GLY A 121 8.89 1.66 0.31
N ILE A 122 9.32 0.76 1.21
CA ILE A 122 10.70 0.70 1.71
C ILE A 122 11.71 0.27 0.64
N ILE A 123 11.25 -0.28 -0.48
CA ILE A 123 12.06 -0.53 -1.66
C ILE A 123 12.01 0.73 -2.53
N LYS A 124 13.17 1.17 -3.05
CA LYS A 124 13.25 2.33 -3.95
C LYS A 124 12.40 2.07 -5.20
N LYS A 125 11.76 3.12 -5.70
CA LYS A 125 10.87 3.07 -6.86
C LYS A 125 9.67 2.12 -6.67
N SER A 126 9.17 1.96 -5.45
CA SER A 126 7.88 1.32 -5.20
C SER A 126 6.99 2.17 -4.30
N GLY A 127 5.68 2.07 -4.50
CA GLY A 127 4.70 2.84 -3.76
C GLY A 127 3.36 2.91 -4.49
N ILE A 128 2.36 3.43 -3.79
CA ILE A 128 1.01 3.61 -4.29
C ILE A 128 0.59 5.06 -4.05
N LYS A 129 0.01 5.67 -5.08
CA LYS A 129 -0.67 6.96 -4.99
C LYS A 129 -2.13 6.77 -5.33
N ARG A 130 -3.02 7.16 -4.44
CA ARG A 130 -4.45 6.98 -4.62
C ARG A 130 -5.20 8.27 -4.29
N VAL A 131 -6.05 8.68 -5.21
CA VAL A 131 -7.03 9.74 -5.02
C VAL A 131 -8.40 9.09 -4.96
N THR A 132 -9.20 9.41 -3.95
CA THR A 132 -10.57 8.91 -3.83
C THR A 132 -11.54 10.07 -3.63
N GLY A 133 -12.75 9.89 -4.17
CA GLY A 133 -13.87 10.78 -3.95
C GLY A 133 -15.13 9.96 -3.66
N HIS A 134 -15.93 10.41 -2.71
CA HIS A 134 -17.21 9.79 -2.40
C HIS A 134 -18.27 10.85 -2.12
N VAL A 135 -19.48 10.62 -2.60
CA VAL A 135 -20.65 11.45 -2.34
C VAL A 135 -21.83 10.54 -2.00
N ASN A 136 -22.43 10.76 -0.83
CA ASN A 136 -23.69 10.17 -0.43
C ASN A 136 -24.72 11.28 -0.22
N ALA A 137 -25.94 11.06 -0.68
CA ALA A 137 -27.07 11.93 -0.38
C ALA A 137 -28.32 11.08 -0.16
N SER A 138 -29.15 11.48 0.79
CA SER A 138 -30.41 10.80 1.08
C SER A 138 -31.50 11.83 1.37
N GLN A 139 -32.68 11.65 0.80
CA GLN A 139 -33.86 12.47 1.05
C GLN A 139 -35.01 11.59 1.54
N SER A 140 -35.56 11.92 2.70
CA SER A 140 -36.85 11.42 3.17
C SER A 140 -37.97 12.37 2.77
N LEU A 141 -39.05 11.85 2.20
CA LEU A 141 -40.24 12.59 1.79
C LEU A 141 -41.48 12.02 2.49
N PHE A 142 -42.53 12.84 2.62
CA PHE A 142 -43.83 12.43 3.16
C PHE A 142 -43.77 11.75 4.53
N LYS A 143 -43.04 12.32 5.50
CA LYS A 143 -42.81 11.72 6.84
C LYS A 143 -42.22 10.30 6.75
N ASP A 144 -41.12 10.19 5.98
CA ASP A 144 -40.34 8.96 5.79
C ASP A 144 -41.03 7.82 5.02
N VAL A 145 -42.18 8.07 4.36
CA VAL A 145 -42.84 7.06 3.51
C VAL A 145 -42.01 6.77 2.25
N VAL A 146 -41.34 7.78 1.69
CA VAL A 146 -40.46 7.61 0.53
C VAL A 146 -39.06 8.06 0.89
N LYS A 147 -38.08 7.22 0.57
CA LYS A 147 -36.66 7.52 0.76
C LYS A 147 -35.89 7.35 -0.54
N LEU A 148 -35.18 8.39 -0.93
CA LEU A 148 -34.30 8.39 -2.09
C LEU A 148 -32.86 8.42 -1.59
N ASP A 149 -32.03 7.49 -2.07
CA ASP A 149 -30.62 7.36 -1.70
C ASP A 149 -29.75 7.41 -2.97
N LEU A 150 -28.70 8.22 -2.93
CA LEU A 150 -27.66 8.33 -3.95
C LEU A 150 -26.31 8.04 -3.30
N SER A 151 -25.50 7.18 -3.92
CA SER A 151 -24.13 6.90 -3.51
C SER A 151 -23.23 6.83 -4.74
N LEU A 152 -22.26 7.74 -4.81
CA LEU A 152 -21.30 7.85 -5.89
C LEU A 152 -19.89 7.72 -5.33
N ALA A 153 -19.08 6.85 -5.92
CA ALA A 153 -17.69 6.64 -5.54
C ALA A 153 -16.80 6.65 -6.78
N GLY A 154 -15.62 7.26 -6.66
CA GLY A 154 -14.60 7.27 -7.70
C GLY A 154 -13.21 7.16 -7.09
N SER A 155 -12.29 6.52 -7.81
CA SER A 155 -10.89 6.48 -7.40
C SER A 155 -9.96 6.44 -8.59
N ASN A 156 -8.78 7.02 -8.43
CA ASN A 156 -7.66 6.87 -9.34
C ASN A 156 -6.48 6.33 -8.53
N VAL A 157 -5.92 5.21 -8.98
CA VAL A 157 -4.83 4.51 -8.31
C VAL A 157 -3.66 4.39 -9.27
N LYS A 158 -2.52 4.94 -8.87
CA LYS A 158 -1.22 4.70 -9.51
C LYS A 158 -0.41 3.82 -8.59
N ASN A 159 -0.10 2.61 -9.04
CA ASN A 159 0.64 1.64 -8.25
C ASN A 159 1.95 1.28 -8.95
N GLN A 160 3.05 1.30 -8.20
CA GLN A 160 4.35 0.87 -8.65
C GLN A 160 4.84 -0.23 -7.72
N TYR A 161 4.79 -1.47 -8.22
CA TYR A 161 5.22 -2.64 -7.48
C TYR A 161 6.75 -2.73 -7.43
N ALA A 162 7.25 -3.23 -6.30
CA ALA A 162 8.63 -3.68 -6.24
C ALA A 162 8.75 -5.02 -6.99
N PRO A 163 9.82 -5.25 -7.77
CA PRO A 163 10.08 -6.52 -8.43
C PRO A 163 10.56 -7.57 -7.41
N VAL A 164 9.63 -8.10 -6.61
CA VAL A 164 9.90 -9.10 -5.54
C VAL A 164 9.17 -10.41 -5.78
N THR A 165 8.93 -10.77 -7.05
CA THR A 165 8.23 -12.01 -7.39
C THR A 165 9.19 -13.21 -7.36
N ASN A 166 8.64 -14.41 -7.20
CA ASN A 166 9.40 -15.66 -7.29
C ASN A 166 9.35 -16.25 -8.71
N ASP A 167 8.90 -15.47 -9.70
CA ASP A 167 8.77 -15.94 -11.09
C ASP A 167 10.15 -16.06 -11.74
N ALA A 168 10.34 -17.11 -12.53
CA ALA A 168 11.58 -17.35 -13.26
C ALA A 168 11.80 -16.25 -14.32
N GLY A 169 12.83 -15.40 -14.14
CA GLY A 169 13.20 -14.36 -15.09
C GLY A 169 14.11 -13.26 -14.50
N PHE A 170 14.68 -12.44 -15.38
CA PHE A 170 15.61 -11.33 -15.04
C PHE A 170 15.01 -10.25 -14.12
N GLN A 171 13.68 -10.20 -13.97
CA GLN A 171 12.95 -9.16 -13.23
C GLN A 171 12.30 -9.66 -11.93
N GLY A 172 12.46 -10.94 -11.56
CA GLY A 172 11.66 -11.54 -10.48
C GLY A 172 12.17 -11.23 -9.08
N SER A 173 13.43 -11.52 -8.76
CA SER A 173 13.87 -11.58 -7.37
C SER A 173 14.82 -10.45 -7.00
N LEU A 174 14.33 -9.20 -6.84
CA LEU A 174 15.19 -8.09 -6.41
C LEU A 174 15.93 -8.41 -5.11
N ILE A 175 15.26 -9.05 -4.15
CA ILE A 175 15.88 -9.44 -2.88
C ILE A 175 16.93 -10.54 -3.10
N GLY A 176 16.61 -11.59 -3.87
CA GLY A 176 17.55 -12.66 -4.19
C GLY A 176 18.78 -12.17 -4.96
N ALA A 177 18.58 -11.30 -5.95
CA ALA A 177 19.68 -10.68 -6.68
C ALA A 177 20.55 -9.81 -5.77
N THR A 178 19.93 -9.07 -4.83
CA THR A 178 20.64 -8.20 -3.88
C THR A 178 21.58 -8.99 -2.96
N ILE A 179 21.16 -10.15 -2.48
CA ILE A 179 21.98 -10.97 -1.58
C ILE A 179 23.04 -11.79 -2.31
N GLY A 180 22.85 -12.08 -3.60
CA GLY A 180 23.80 -12.85 -4.42
C GLY A 180 24.78 -12.00 -5.23
N LEU A 181 24.55 -10.69 -5.35
CA LEU A 181 25.40 -9.78 -6.11
C LEU A 181 26.77 -9.63 -5.46
N ASN A 182 27.82 -9.73 -6.28
CA ASN A 182 29.20 -9.54 -5.82
C ASN A 182 29.36 -8.11 -5.25
N PRO A 183 29.75 -7.95 -3.98
CA PRO A 183 29.87 -6.65 -3.30
C PRO A 183 31.04 -5.80 -3.84
N THR A 184 31.93 -6.36 -4.65
CA THR A 184 33.06 -5.60 -5.21
C THR A 184 32.70 -4.77 -6.44
N TYR A 185 31.51 -4.96 -7.02
CA TYR A 185 31.05 -4.15 -8.15
C TYR A 185 30.74 -2.71 -7.73
N PRO A 186 31.20 -1.70 -8.49
CA PRO A 186 30.80 -0.32 -8.26
C PRO A 186 29.35 -0.08 -8.69
N ILE A 187 28.68 0.87 -8.05
CA ILE A 187 27.27 1.21 -8.34
C ILE A 187 27.14 1.94 -9.69
N LYS A 188 28.18 2.66 -10.11
CA LYS A 188 28.28 3.36 -11.38
C LYS A 188 29.52 2.85 -12.11
N ASN A 189 29.44 2.76 -13.43
CA ASN A 189 30.64 2.57 -14.23
C ASN A 189 31.53 3.82 -14.08
N ALA A 190 32.84 3.62 -14.15
CA ALA A 190 33.72 4.72 -14.50
C ALA A 190 33.46 4.98 -15.98
N ASP A 191 32.87 6.14 -16.29
CA ASP A 191 32.49 6.53 -17.65
C ASP A 191 33.64 6.36 -18.66
#